data_AF-A0A963G6T4-F1
#
_entry.id   AF-A0A963G6T4-F1
#
_cell.length_a   1.000
_cell.length_b   1.000
_cell.length_c   1.000
_cell.angle_alpha   90.00
_cell.angle_beta   90.00
_cell.angle_gamma   90.00
#
_symmetry.space_group_name_H-M   'P 1'
#
loop_
_entity.id
_entity.type
_entity.pdbx_description
1 polymer ?
#
loop_
_entity_poly.entity_id
_entity_poly.type
_entity_poly.pdbx_seq_one_letter_code
_entity_poly.pdbx_strand_id
1 'polypeptide(L)'
;MQWLMLQQEKPDDFVIEQHTVRDFVDAAAGELGITLRWEGEGVGKTGIIETNANDTSPKLSTVVVRVDPRYFRPTEVETLLCDPTKANTELGWEPVITFRELVAEMAREDLALAKKDVVIEKAGFRSFRYYE
;
A
#
# COMPACT_ATOMS: atom_id res chain seq x y z
N MET A 1 4.32 -3.37 -20.79
CA MET A 1 5.51 -3.43 -19.90
C MET A 1 6.35 -4.67 -20.17
N GLN A 2 5.89 -5.91 -19.92
CA GLN A 2 6.65 -7.13 -20.27
C GLN A 2 6.95 -7.31 -21.77
N TRP A 3 6.19 -6.67 -22.67
CA TRP A 3 6.38 -6.84 -24.11
C TRP A 3 7.62 -6.11 -24.67
N LEU A 4 8.07 -5.01 -24.06
CA LEU A 4 9.20 -4.20 -24.58
C LEU A 4 10.55 -4.94 -24.44
N MET A 5 10.69 -5.73 -23.38
CA MET A 5 11.85 -6.60 -23.17
C MET A 5 11.94 -7.68 -24.26
N LEU A 6 10.80 -8.15 -24.78
CA LEU A 6 10.73 -9.13 -25.85
C LEU A 6 10.98 -8.55 -27.25
N GLN A 7 11.10 -7.22 -27.38
CA GLN A 7 11.45 -6.55 -28.65
C GLN A 7 12.94 -6.25 -28.77
N GLN A 8 13.77 -6.60 -27.78
CA GLN A 8 15.21 -6.36 -27.81
C GLN A 8 15.94 -7.43 -28.63
N GLU A 9 17.01 -7.04 -29.33
CA GLU A 9 17.83 -7.99 -30.11
C GLU A 9 18.58 -9.00 -29.23
N LYS A 10 18.85 -8.66 -27.96
CA LYS A 10 19.55 -9.51 -27.00
C LYS A 10 18.78 -9.59 -25.69
N PRO A 11 18.71 -10.77 -25.06
CA PRO A 11 18.08 -10.92 -23.75
C PRO A 11 18.93 -10.22 -22.68
N ASP A 12 18.26 -9.50 -21.79
CA ASP A 12 18.91 -8.81 -20.67
C ASP A 12 17.95 -8.63 -19.48
N ASP A 13 18.52 -8.42 -18.30
CA ASP A 13 17.81 -8.25 -17.04
C ASP A 13 17.63 -6.76 -16.71
N PHE A 14 16.41 -6.40 -16.28
CA PHE A 14 16.00 -5.05 -15.94
C PHE A 14 15.29 -5.02 -14.59
N VAL A 15 15.35 -3.87 -13.93
CA VAL A 15 14.93 -3.69 -12.53
C VAL A 15 13.99 -2.47 -12.42
N ILE A 16 13.05 -2.48 -11.46
CA ILE A 16 11.96 -1.49 -11.31
C ILE A 16 11.89 -0.97 -9.86
N GLU A 17 11.47 0.29 -9.66
CA GLU A 17 11.41 1.05 -8.39
C GLU A 17 10.90 0.29 -7.14
N GLN A 18 11.38 0.68 -5.93
CA GLN A 18 11.05 0.06 -4.63
C GLN A 18 10.52 1.10 -3.61
N HIS A 19 9.53 0.69 -2.81
CA HIS A 19 9.06 1.41 -1.59
C HIS A 19 9.02 0.49 -0.38
N THR A 20 9.01 1.06 0.84
CA THR A 20 8.84 0.26 2.06
C THR A 20 7.36 -0.01 2.35
N VAL A 21 7.09 -1.07 3.13
CA VAL A 21 5.72 -1.36 3.62
C VAL A 21 5.16 -0.18 4.43
N ARG A 22 6.03 0.53 5.15
CA ARG A 22 5.62 1.72 5.91
C ARG A 22 5.16 2.85 4.99
N ASP A 23 5.90 3.12 3.91
CA ASP A 23 5.52 4.16 2.95
C ASP A 23 4.17 3.85 2.31
N PHE A 24 3.89 2.57 2.06
CA PHE A 24 2.59 2.12 1.56
C PHE A 24 1.46 2.40 2.54
N VAL A 25 1.66 2.05 3.82
CA VAL A 25 0.67 2.31 4.89
C VAL A 25 0.42 3.81 5.04
N ASP A 26 1.47 4.63 5.04
CA ASP A 26 1.36 6.08 5.19
C ASP A 26 0.68 6.71 3.96
N ALA A 27 0.98 6.24 2.75
CA ALA A 27 0.31 6.70 1.53
C ALA A 27 -1.18 6.34 1.49
N ALA A 28 -1.53 5.10 1.89
CA ALA A 28 -2.92 4.66 1.95
C ALA A 28 -3.72 5.42 3.02
N ALA A 29 -3.14 5.60 4.21
CA ALA A 29 -3.76 6.40 5.27
C ALA A 29 -3.97 7.85 4.83
N GLY A 30 -2.98 8.44 4.15
CA GLY A 30 -3.06 9.79 3.60
C GLY A 30 -4.21 9.97 2.60
N GLU A 31 -4.45 8.99 1.72
CA GLU A 31 -5.59 9.02 0.80
C GLU A 31 -6.94 9.01 1.54
N LEU A 32 -7.00 8.35 2.70
CA LEU A 32 -8.16 8.35 3.59
C LEU A 32 -8.23 9.59 4.51
N GLY A 33 -7.38 10.59 4.31
CA GLY A 33 -7.33 11.81 5.12
C GLY A 33 -6.84 11.57 6.55
N ILE A 34 -6.06 10.51 6.77
CA ILE A 34 -5.53 10.10 8.07
C ILE A 34 -4.01 10.27 8.07
N THR A 35 -3.47 10.96 9.07
CA THR A 35 -2.03 10.98 9.34
C THR A 35 -1.70 10.05 10.48
N LEU A 36 -0.67 9.22 10.31
CA LEU A 36 -0.20 8.28 11.31
C LEU A 36 1.06 8.77 12.01
N ARG A 37 1.06 8.70 13.33
CA ARG A 37 2.24 8.80 14.18
C ARG A 37 2.69 7.39 14.56
N TRP A 38 3.96 7.11 14.35
CA TRP A 38 4.55 5.80 14.63
C TRP A 38 5.30 5.84 15.96
N GLU A 39 5.02 4.87 16.84
CA GLU A 39 5.69 4.71 18.13
C GLU A 39 6.17 3.28 18.33
N GLY A 40 7.26 3.11 19.08
CA GLY A 40 7.87 1.80 19.37
C GLY A 40 8.86 1.31 18.30
N GLU A 41 9.44 0.14 18.55
CA GLU A 41 10.48 -0.47 17.71
C GLU A 41 10.22 -1.98 17.52
N GLY A 42 10.62 -2.52 16.36
CA GLY A 42 10.42 -3.93 16.01
C GLY A 42 8.96 -4.37 16.12
N VAL A 43 8.71 -5.42 16.90
CA VAL A 43 7.36 -5.95 17.17
C VAL A 43 6.50 -4.99 18.00
N GLY A 44 7.12 -4.13 18.82
CA GLY A 44 6.43 -3.11 19.60
C GLY A 44 5.98 -1.90 18.77
N LYS A 45 6.28 -1.88 17.47
CA LYS A 45 5.96 -0.76 16.59
C LYS A 45 4.45 -0.69 16.32
N THR A 46 3.88 0.50 16.51
CA THR A 46 2.46 0.76 16.33
C THR A 46 2.24 2.05 15.53
N GLY A 47 1.19 2.04 14.70
CA GLY A 47 0.71 3.21 13.97
C GLY A 47 -0.55 3.76 14.64
N ILE A 48 -0.47 5.01 15.09
CA ILE A 48 -1.50 5.71 15.85
C ILE A 48 -2.03 6.87 15.03
N ILE A 49 -3.35 7.06 14.97
CA ILE A 49 -3.95 8.21 14.29
C ILE A 49 -3.56 9.50 15.00
N GLU A 50 -2.85 10.36 14.29
CA GLU A 50 -2.49 11.71 14.74
C GLU A 50 -3.53 12.75 14.32
N THR A 51 -3.99 12.67 13.07
CA THR A 51 -5.06 13.53 12.54
C THR A 51 -6.01 12.71 11.69
N ASN A 52 -7.28 13.12 11.66
CA ASN A 52 -8.30 12.53 10.80
C ASN A 52 -9.21 13.66 10.29
N ALA A 53 -9.13 13.93 8.99
CA ALA A 53 -9.87 15.02 8.34
C ALA A 53 -11.35 14.69 8.10
N ASN A 54 -11.74 13.41 8.18
CA ASN A 54 -13.05 12.94 7.73
C ASN A 54 -14.12 12.87 8.83
N ASP A 55 -13.82 13.31 10.07
CA ASP A 55 -14.69 13.26 11.28
C ASP A 55 -15.49 11.96 11.45
N THR A 56 -14.96 10.88 10.86
CA THR A 56 -15.53 9.54 10.82
C THR A 56 -14.56 8.62 11.54
N SER A 57 -15.04 7.55 12.15
CA SER A 57 -14.16 6.54 12.77
C SER A 57 -13.02 6.13 11.82
N PRO A 58 -11.78 6.00 12.31
CA PRO A 58 -11.40 5.89 13.73
C PRO A 58 -10.99 7.22 14.38
N LYS A 59 -11.16 7.31 15.71
CA LYS A 59 -10.86 8.53 16.49
C LYS A 59 -9.36 8.82 16.58
N LEU A 60 -9.02 10.07 16.86
CA LEU A 60 -7.65 10.49 17.22
C LEU A 60 -7.08 9.61 18.35
N SER A 61 -5.77 9.38 18.31
CA SER A 61 -5.03 8.54 19.26
C SER A 61 -5.44 7.06 19.28
N THR A 62 -6.16 6.58 18.26
CA THR A 62 -6.46 5.16 18.10
C THR A 62 -5.29 4.45 17.42
N VAL A 63 -4.88 3.30 17.96
CA VAL A 63 -3.93 2.41 17.30
C VAL A 63 -4.64 1.67 16.17
N VAL A 64 -4.21 1.91 14.93
CA VAL A 64 -4.77 1.26 13.73
C VAL A 64 -3.81 0.27 13.07
N VAL A 65 -2.52 0.34 13.38
CA VAL A 65 -1.51 -0.61 12.89
C VAL A 65 -0.72 -1.19 14.04
N ARG A 66 -0.50 -2.51 14.01
CA ARG A 66 0.39 -3.24 14.93
C ARG A 66 1.19 -4.28 14.13
N VAL A 67 2.39 -4.56 14.60
CA VAL A 67 3.22 -5.64 14.04
C VAL A 67 2.89 -6.95 14.74
N ASP A 68 2.57 -7.97 13.96
CA ASP A 68 2.33 -9.33 14.46
C ASP A 68 3.45 -10.26 13.94
N PRO A 69 4.25 -10.88 14.86
CA PRO A 69 5.35 -11.76 14.48
C PRO A 69 4.95 -12.95 13.61
N ARG A 70 3.67 -13.34 13.61
CA ARG A 70 3.15 -14.45 12.79
C ARG A 70 3.30 -14.19 11.29
N TYR A 71 3.40 -12.93 10.86
CA TYR A 71 3.62 -12.58 9.46
C TYR A 71 5.10 -12.49 9.06
N PHE A 72 6.04 -12.64 10.00
CA PHE A 72 7.46 -12.67 9.67
C PHE A 72 7.82 -13.98 8.97
N ARG A 73 8.65 -13.88 7.92
CA ARG A 73 9.13 -15.04 7.20
C ARG A 73 10.44 -15.54 7.81
N PRO A 74 10.63 -16.86 7.99
CA PRO A 74 11.89 -17.40 8.50
C PRO A 74 13.12 -17.02 7.66
N THR A 75 12.90 -16.72 6.37
CA THR A 75 13.89 -16.18 5.44
C THR A 75 13.37 -14.85 4.91
N GLU A 76 13.61 -13.79 5.66
CA GLU A 76 13.25 -12.43 5.24
C GLU A 76 14.28 -11.91 4.24
N VAL A 77 13.82 -11.19 3.21
CA VAL A 77 14.70 -10.44 2.31
C VAL A 77 14.61 -8.99 2.74
N GLU A 78 15.63 -8.50 3.47
CA GLU A 78 15.57 -7.18 4.09
C GLU A 78 15.46 -6.04 3.08
N THR A 79 16.05 -6.18 1.89
CA THR A 79 15.98 -5.17 0.84
C THR A 79 16.16 -5.81 -0.53
N LEU A 80 15.28 -5.47 -1.46
CA LEU A 80 15.46 -5.74 -2.88
C LEU A 80 15.89 -4.42 -3.53
N LEU A 81 17.17 -4.07 -3.45
CA LEU A 81 17.65 -2.80 -3.96
C LEU A 81 17.53 -2.80 -5.49
N CYS A 82 16.72 -1.88 -6.00
CA CYS A 82 16.34 -1.84 -7.39
C CYS A 82 16.62 -0.47 -8.03
N ASP A 83 17.56 -0.43 -8.98
CA ASP A 83 17.90 0.76 -9.77
C ASP A 83 17.35 0.63 -11.21
N PRO A 84 16.28 1.38 -11.57
CA PRO A 84 15.69 1.33 -12.91
C PRO A 84 16.45 2.15 -13.96
N THR A 85 17.60 2.76 -13.65
CA THR A 85 18.36 3.61 -14.59
C THR A 85 18.65 2.90 -15.92
N LYS A 86 18.97 1.60 -15.86
CA LYS A 86 19.21 0.78 -17.05
C LYS A 86 17.96 0.65 -17.93
N ALA A 87 16.79 0.38 -17.32
CA ALA A 87 15.53 0.27 -18.04
C ALA A 87 15.14 1.61 -18.68
N ASN A 88 15.36 2.73 -17.99
CA ASN A 88 15.10 4.05 -18.55
C ASN A 88 16.02 4.34 -19.75
N THR A 89 17.31 4.09 -19.62
CA THR A 89 18.31 4.43 -20.64
C THR A 89 18.18 3.54 -21.89
N GLU A 90 17.99 2.24 -21.72
CA GLU A 90 18.00 1.28 -22.83
C GLU A 90 16.61 1.04 -23.44
N LEU A 91 15.55 1.12 -22.64
CA LEU A 91 14.18 0.85 -23.10
C LEU A 91 13.33 2.12 -23.23
N GLY A 92 13.84 3.28 -22.83
CA GLY A 92 13.04 4.50 -22.69
C GLY A 92 11.94 4.35 -21.65
N TRP A 93 12.12 3.44 -20.69
CA TRP A 93 11.08 3.03 -19.76
C TRP A 93 10.95 4.03 -18.60
N GLU A 94 9.73 4.51 -18.38
CA GLU A 94 9.36 5.33 -17.23
C GLU A 94 7.98 4.86 -16.72
N PRO A 95 7.77 4.76 -15.40
CA PRO A 95 6.47 4.40 -14.86
C PRO A 95 5.44 5.48 -15.21
N VAL A 96 4.39 5.10 -15.95
CA VAL A 96 3.29 6.01 -16.31
C VAL A 96 2.39 6.29 -15.10
N ILE A 97 2.22 5.29 -14.23
CA ILE A 97 1.47 5.41 -12.98
C ILE A 97 2.49 5.40 -11.86
N THR A 98 2.48 6.46 -11.06
CA THR A 98 3.35 6.60 -9.90
C THR A 98 2.88 5.70 -8.75
N PHE A 99 3.79 5.40 -7.82
CA PHE A 99 3.45 4.69 -6.59
C PHE A 99 2.25 5.30 -5.85
N ARG A 100 2.20 6.64 -5.75
CA ARG A 100 1.11 7.32 -5.05
C ARG A 100 -0.21 7.18 -5.77
N GLU A 101 -0.21 7.23 -7.10
CA GLU A 101 -1.44 7.03 -7.90
C GLU A 101 -1.97 5.60 -7.77
N LEU A 102 -1.08 4.61 -7.80
CA LEU A 102 -1.45 3.21 -7.56
C LEU A 102 -2.09 3.02 -6.18
N VAL A 103 -1.43 3.52 -5.13
CA VAL A 103 -1.96 3.42 -3.76
C VAL A 103 -3.30 4.15 -3.64
N ALA A 104 -3.43 5.32 -4.26
CA ALA A 104 -4.66 6.09 -4.24
C ALA A 104 -5.82 5.37 -4.95
N GLU A 105 -5.55 4.75 -6.11
CA GLU A 105 -6.54 3.94 -6.83
C GLU A 105 -7.03 2.77 -5.97
N MET A 106 -6.10 2.00 -5.40
CA MET A 106 -6.43 0.87 -4.52
C MET A 106 -7.27 1.30 -3.31
N ALA A 107 -6.83 2.33 -2.58
CA ALA A 107 -7.52 2.80 -1.38
C ALA A 107 -8.92 3.34 -1.67
N ARG A 108 -9.13 4.01 -2.81
CA ARG A 108 -10.44 4.53 -3.21
C ARG A 108 -11.42 3.41 -3.55
N GLU A 109 -10.97 2.38 -4.26
CA GLU A 109 -11.81 1.24 -4.62
C GLU A 109 -12.20 0.44 -3.39
N ASP A 110 -11.26 0.15 -2.48
CA ASP A 110 -11.57 -0.52 -1.21
C ASP A 110 -12.53 0.30 -0.35
N LEU A 111 -12.36 1.63 -0.29
CA LEU A 111 -13.31 2.51 0.40
C LEU A 111 -14.70 2.46 -0.25
N ALA A 112 -14.78 2.40 -1.58
CA ALA A 112 -16.05 2.31 -2.29
C ALA A 112 -16.76 0.97 -2.02
N LEU A 113 -16.02 -0.14 -1.96
CA LEU A 113 -16.52 -1.45 -1.57
C LEU A 113 -17.03 -1.44 -0.11
N ALA A 114 -16.23 -0.94 0.82
CA ALA A 114 -16.60 -0.83 2.23
C ALA A 114 -17.87 0.03 2.44
N LYS A 115 -18.02 1.13 1.68
CA LYS A 115 -19.24 1.96 1.72
C LYS A 115 -20.48 1.21 1.23
N LYS A 116 -20.36 0.37 0.21
CA LYS A 116 -21.49 -0.46 -0.28
C LYS A 116 -21.94 -1.43 0.79
N ASP A 117 -21.01 -2.08 1.49
CA ASP A 117 -21.34 -3.01 2.58
C ASP A 117 -22.08 -2.32 3.71
N VAL A 118 -21.64 -1.12 4.11
CA VAL A 118 -22.34 -0.30 5.12
C VAL A 118 -23.77 0.05 4.69
N VAL A 119 -24.01 0.32 3.40
CA VAL A 119 -25.36 0.59 2.88
C VAL A 119 -26.24 -0.65 2.96
N ILE A 120 -25.72 -1.82 2.59
CA ILE A 120 -26.43 -3.10 2.65
C ILE A 120 -26.81 -3.44 4.10
N GLU A 121 -25.86 -3.28 5.04
CA GLU A 121 -26.09 -3.47 6.48
C GLU A 121 -27.17 -2.51 7.02
N LYS A 122 -27.11 -1.22 6.66
CA LYS A 122 -28.12 -0.21 7.06
C LYS A 122 -29.51 -0.51 6.49
N ALA A 123 -29.59 -1.13 5.33
CA ALA A 123 -30.84 -1.56 4.72
C ALA A 123 -31.40 -2.86 5.34
N GLY A 124 -30.73 -3.44 6.34
CA GLY A 124 -31.18 -4.63 7.08
C GLY A 124 -30.78 -5.96 6.44
N PHE A 125 -29.92 -5.93 5.42
CA PHE A 125 -29.39 -7.13 4.77
C PHE A 125 -28.04 -7.53 5.39
N ARG A 126 -27.71 -8.82 5.38
CA ARG A 126 -26.41 -9.30 5.83
C ARG A 126 -25.37 -9.09 4.73
N SER A 127 -24.35 -8.30 5.02
CA SER A 127 -23.08 -8.34 4.29
C SER A 127 -22.28 -9.56 4.81
N PHE A 128 -21.84 -10.43 3.91
CA PHE A 128 -20.85 -11.44 4.28
C PHE A 128 -19.48 -10.82 4.05
N ARG A 129 -18.88 -10.29 5.13
CA ARG A 129 -17.47 -9.90 5.11
C ARG A 129 -16.66 -11.19 5.01
N TYR A 130 -16.35 -11.60 3.78
CA TYR A 130 -15.42 -12.71 3.56
C TYR A 130 -14.07 -12.25 4.10
N TYR A 131 -13.71 -12.82 5.25
CA TYR A 131 -12.54 -12.48 6.08
C TYR A 131 -11.37 -11.92 5.28
N GLU A 132 -11.23 -10.58 5.32
CA GLU A 132 -9.95 -9.88 5.19
C GLU A 132 -9.08 -10.16 6.42
#